data_AF-A0AAU7JGE6-F1
#
_entry.id   AF-A0AAU7JGE6-F1
#
_cell.length_a   1.000
_cell.length_b   1.000
_cell.length_c   1.000
_cell.angle_alpha   90.00
_cell.angle_beta   90.00
_cell.angle_gamma   90.00
#
_symmetry.space_group_name_H-M   'P 1'
#
loop_
_entity.id
_entity.type
_entity.pdbx_description
1 polymer ?
#
loop_
_entity_poly.entity_id
_entity_poly.type
_entity_poly.pdbx_seq_one_letter_code
_entity_poly.pdbx_strand_id
1 'polypeptide(L)'
;MNRPLAIAFSALGLAALVLRPDMAAAQLVLPGAGPGTATGAVQPAAPVPSAPKPPPGPVVVKLVGEESVVGKTLMLNGARGKLQIERKDKSALQATLIGVGEKISDPSQACGVDLGGGRPLDLTPAGRPEGVIRLSLDAPSCPLTLDVLDGAVLVRGAGAACTFKDADCRVEARGLWGPAPATFEGQKWIESDRSRADKAVRENFKALIHRTQGKQEIKAVAAEQAGFTSERETVCRDYAREAAHGYCASRYTELRAAGLAARLNRLDGKPEGAVVAAAKPRKPKPKPDAATTVGEVPTSAPALAPAPPPQAAAPARKSLFDIFR
;
A
#
# COMPACT_ATOMS: atom_id res chain seq x y z
N MET A 1 -57.52 13.33 -7.89
CA MET A 1 -58.48 12.75 -6.92
C MET A 1 -57.72 12.45 -5.64
N ASN A 2 -58.03 13.25 -4.62
CA ASN A 2 -57.46 13.21 -3.27
C ASN A 2 -57.95 11.98 -2.51
N ARG A 3 -57.06 11.29 -1.79
CA ARG A 3 -57.34 10.81 -0.42
C ARG A 3 -56.03 10.82 0.40
N PRO A 4 -55.94 11.63 1.47
CA PRO A 4 -54.90 11.51 2.48
C PRO A 4 -55.36 10.50 3.54
N LEU A 5 -54.43 9.71 4.08
CA LEU A 5 -54.63 9.05 5.36
C LEU A 5 -53.43 9.31 6.26
N ALA A 6 -53.74 9.90 7.41
CA ALA A 6 -52.84 10.29 8.47
C ALA A 6 -52.85 9.24 9.60
N ILE A 7 -51.97 9.47 10.59
CA ILE A 7 -51.97 8.91 11.96
C ILE A 7 -51.30 7.51 12.02
N ALA A 8 -50.32 7.21 12.88
CA ALA A 8 -50.12 7.63 14.26
C ALA A 8 -48.64 7.76 14.65
N PHE A 9 -48.35 8.80 15.43
CA PHE A 9 -47.18 8.87 16.32
C PHE A 9 -47.31 7.78 17.41
N SER A 10 -46.21 7.09 17.71
CA SER A 10 -46.03 6.39 18.99
C SER A 10 -44.66 6.76 19.54
N ALA A 11 -44.71 7.64 20.55
CA ALA A 11 -43.63 7.94 21.46
C ALA A 11 -43.69 6.96 22.62
N LEU A 12 -42.61 6.21 22.89
CA LEU A 12 -42.33 5.47 24.13
C LEU A 12 -40.92 4.87 23.96
N GLY A 13 -39.96 4.92 24.88
CA GLY A 13 -39.84 5.59 26.16
C GLY A 13 -38.34 5.65 26.49
N LEU A 14 -37.97 6.73 27.17
CA LEU A 14 -36.63 7.02 27.65
C LEU A 14 -36.32 6.09 28.85
N ALA A 15 -35.30 5.22 28.74
CA ALA A 15 -34.75 4.51 29.90
C ALA A 15 -33.23 4.78 29.95
N ALA A 16 -32.88 5.82 30.69
CA ALA A 16 -31.51 6.15 31.04
C ALA A 16 -31.03 5.21 32.16
N LEU A 17 -30.17 4.25 31.83
CA LEU A 17 -29.43 3.47 32.84
C LEU A 17 -28.04 4.08 33.01
N VAL A 18 -27.87 4.82 34.11
CA VAL A 18 -26.61 5.39 34.56
C VAL A 18 -25.80 4.27 35.24
N LEU A 19 -24.76 3.76 34.57
CA LEU A 19 -23.73 2.94 35.20
C LEU A 19 -22.48 3.79 35.43
N ARG A 20 -22.13 3.94 36.72
CA ARG A 20 -20.97 4.68 37.23
C ARG A 20 -19.68 3.90 36.95
N PRO A 21 -18.56 4.57 36.59
CA PRO A 21 -17.25 3.94 36.57
C PRO A 21 -16.66 3.83 37.98
N ASP A 22 -16.29 2.61 38.37
CA ASP A 22 -15.42 2.34 39.52
C ASP A 22 -14.02 2.86 39.21
N MET A 23 -13.61 3.91 39.92
CA MET A 23 -12.24 4.43 39.90
C MET A 23 -11.38 3.56 40.82
N ALA A 24 -10.86 2.45 40.29
CA ALA A 24 -9.82 1.67 40.97
C ALA A 24 -8.49 2.44 40.90
N ALA A 25 -8.19 3.21 41.95
CA ALA A 25 -6.89 3.83 42.16
C ALA A 25 -5.87 2.75 42.54
N ALA A 26 -5.16 2.21 41.54
CA ALA A 26 -3.97 1.40 41.76
C ALA A 26 -2.83 2.31 42.26
N GLN A 27 -2.66 2.42 43.57
CA GLN A 27 -1.46 3.00 44.15
C GLN A 27 -0.33 1.96 44.09
N LEU A 28 0.52 2.08 43.07
CA LEU A 28 1.81 1.40 42.99
C LEU A 28 2.74 2.00 44.06
N VAL A 29 2.75 1.37 45.23
CA VAL A 29 3.77 1.55 46.26
C VAL A 29 5.07 0.91 45.73
N LEU A 30 6.06 1.75 45.44
CA LEU A 30 7.43 1.32 45.14
C LEU A 30 8.27 1.35 46.43
N PRO A 31 8.70 0.20 46.96
CA PRO A 31 9.68 0.14 48.04
C PRO A 31 11.10 0.23 47.45
N GLY A 32 11.84 1.28 47.81
CA GLY A 32 13.27 1.35 47.46
C GLY A 32 13.87 2.76 47.40
N ALA A 33 13.78 3.53 48.48
CA ALA A 33 14.62 4.73 48.66
C ALA A 33 15.74 4.40 49.66
N GLY A 34 16.88 3.93 49.14
CA GLY A 34 18.13 3.86 49.88
C GLY A 34 18.96 5.14 49.68
N PRO A 35 19.61 5.70 50.70
CA PRO A 35 20.49 6.86 50.54
C PRO A 35 21.82 6.43 49.89
N GLY A 36 21.97 6.73 48.60
CA GLY A 36 23.21 6.56 47.85
C GLY A 36 24.12 7.77 47.98
N THR A 37 25.33 7.53 48.48
CA THR A 37 26.43 8.44 48.76
C THR A 37 26.85 9.34 47.58
N ALA A 38 27.10 10.62 47.89
CA ALA A 38 27.71 11.58 46.98
C ALA A 38 29.10 11.11 46.52
N THR A 39 29.21 10.77 45.24
CA THR A 39 30.48 10.45 44.59
C THR A 39 30.80 11.56 43.60
N GLY A 40 32.04 12.04 43.63
CA GLY A 40 32.49 13.32 43.05
C GLY A 40 32.08 13.58 41.60
N ALA A 41 31.66 14.82 41.36
CA ALA A 41 31.39 15.36 40.05
C ALA A 41 32.70 15.60 39.30
N VAL A 42 33.02 14.76 38.32
CA VAL A 42 33.87 15.17 37.19
C VAL A 42 32.94 15.89 36.21
N GLN A 43 33.16 17.19 36.01
CA GLN A 43 32.45 17.98 35.02
C GLN A 43 32.69 17.39 33.62
N PRO A 44 31.64 16.99 32.89
CA PRO A 44 31.76 16.73 31.46
C PRO A 44 32.10 18.04 30.76
N ALA A 45 33.09 18.01 29.87
CA ALA A 45 33.36 19.12 28.97
C ALA A 45 32.06 19.55 28.26
N ALA A 46 31.84 20.86 28.18
CA ALA A 46 30.63 21.42 27.57
C ALA A 46 30.43 20.84 26.16
N PRO A 47 29.23 20.33 25.83
CA PRO A 47 28.95 19.84 24.50
C PRO A 47 29.09 21.00 23.51
N VAL A 48 30.04 20.86 22.59
CA VAL A 48 30.20 21.77 21.46
C VAL A 48 28.86 21.80 20.71
N PRO A 49 28.29 22.99 20.38
CA PRO A 49 27.04 23.08 19.65
C PRO A 49 27.18 22.32 18.34
N SER A 50 26.56 21.15 18.29
CA SER A 50 26.44 20.40 17.04
C SER A 50 25.55 21.25 16.14
N ALA A 51 26.04 21.56 14.94
CA ALA A 51 25.24 22.24 13.93
C ALA A 51 23.86 21.55 13.83
N PRO A 52 22.75 22.31 13.70
CA PRO A 52 21.41 21.74 13.66
C PRO A 52 21.37 20.61 12.64
N LYS A 53 21.06 19.38 13.10
CA LYS A 53 20.88 18.27 12.17
C LYS A 53 19.79 18.69 11.18
N PRO A 54 20.06 18.58 9.86
CA PRO A 54 19.03 18.87 8.88
C PRO A 54 17.82 17.99 9.18
N PRO A 55 16.59 18.54 9.06
CA PRO A 55 15.39 17.80 9.41
C PRO A 55 15.35 16.48 8.63
N PRO A 56 14.99 15.36 9.28
CA PRO A 56 15.01 14.05 8.63
C PRO A 56 14.13 14.07 7.39
N GLY A 57 14.68 13.53 6.29
CA GLY A 57 13.96 13.36 5.03
C GLY A 57 12.84 12.32 5.15
N PRO A 58 11.91 12.27 4.18
CA PRO A 58 10.83 11.29 4.19
C PRO A 58 11.39 9.86 4.22
N VAL A 59 10.84 9.03 5.11
CA VAL A 59 11.11 7.59 5.18
C VAL A 59 10.34 6.91 4.08
N VAL A 60 11.06 6.23 3.20
CA VAL A 60 10.48 5.63 2.00
C VAL A 60 10.17 4.17 2.25
N VAL A 61 8.92 3.79 2.02
CA VAL A 61 8.55 2.38 1.85
C VAL A 61 8.83 1.99 0.41
N LYS A 62 9.27 0.75 0.18
CA LYS A 62 9.58 0.21 -1.14
C LYS A 62 8.44 0.52 -2.12
N LEU A 63 8.67 1.47 -3.01
CA LEU A 63 7.74 1.81 -4.08
C LEU A 63 7.98 0.80 -5.20
N VAL A 64 7.04 -0.13 -5.35
CA VAL A 64 7.11 -1.14 -6.40
C VAL A 64 6.36 -0.63 -7.63
N GLY A 65 6.89 -0.89 -8.80
CA GLY A 65 6.23 -0.53 -10.05
C GLY A 65 5.17 -1.56 -10.43
N GLU A 66 4.58 -1.32 -11.60
CA GLU A 66 3.56 -2.16 -12.23
C GLU A 66 4.01 -3.62 -12.45
N GLU A 67 5.31 -3.88 -12.53
CA GLU A 67 5.88 -5.23 -12.67
C GLU A 67 5.47 -6.20 -11.56
N SER A 68 5.09 -5.69 -10.39
CA SER A 68 4.65 -6.54 -9.29
C SER A 68 3.27 -7.15 -9.48
N VAL A 69 2.45 -6.59 -10.38
CA VAL A 69 1.06 -7.02 -10.62
C VAL A 69 0.83 -7.51 -12.05
N VAL A 70 1.66 -7.08 -13.01
CA VAL A 70 1.56 -7.50 -14.41
C VAL A 70 1.73 -9.02 -14.53
N GLY A 71 0.81 -9.65 -15.27
CA GLY A 71 0.79 -11.10 -15.51
C GLY A 71 0.30 -11.93 -14.33
N LYS A 72 -0.06 -11.32 -13.20
CA LYS A 72 -0.61 -12.02 -12.04
C LYS A 72 -2.13 -12.01 -12.06
N THR A 73 -2.71 -13.10 -11.56
CA THR A 73 -4.15 -13.16 -11.26
C THR A 73 -4.36 -12.61 -9.86
N LEU A 74 -5.09 -11.49 -9.77
CA LEU A 74 -5.49 -10.86 -8.52
C LEU A 74 -6.97 -11.14 -8.27
N MET A 75 -7.33 -11.41 -7.02
CA MET A 75 -8.69 -11.68 -6.59
C MET A 75 -9.13 -10.58 -5.62
N LEU A 76 -10.35 -10.10 -5.75
CA LEU A 76 -10.97 -9.19 -4.81
C LEU A 76 -10.97 -9.83 -3.43
N ASN A 77 -10.35 -9.14 -2.49
CA ASN A 77 -10.19 -9.57 -1.11
C ASN A 77 -9.56 -10.99 -1.00
N GLY A 78 -8.73 -11.36 -1.97
CA GLY A 78 -8.02 -12.65 -1.99
C GLY A 78 -8.90 -13.89 -2.23
N ALA A 79 -10.17 -13.74 -2.60
CA ALA A 79 -11.07 -14.90 -2.73
C ALA A 79 -12.04 -14.88 -3.91
N ARG A 80 -12.46 -13.71 -4.40
CA ARG A 80 -13.53 -13.64 -5.40
C ARG A 80 -13.16 -12.75 -6.57
N GLY A 81 -13.82 -12.93 -7.71
CA GLY A 81 -13.54 -12.18 -8.93
C GLY A 81 -12.16 -12.46 -9.51
N LYS A 82 -11.85 -11.76 -10.59
CA LYS A 82 -10.55 -11.84 -11.25
C LYS A 82 -10.16 -10.49 -11.83
N LEU A 83 -8.97 -10.01 -11.48
CA LEU A 83 -8.30 -8.88 -12.12
C LEU A 83 -6.95 -9.36 -12.64
N GLN A 84 -6.70 -9.19 -13.93
CA GLN A 84 -5.43 -9.51 -14.55
C GLN A 84 -4.97 -8.30 -15.35
N ILE A 85 -3.80 -7.76 -14.99
CA ILE A 85 -3.19 -6.63 -15.69
C ILE A 85 -2.12 -7.18 -16.61
N GLU A 86 -2.16 -6.79 -17.87
CA GLU A 86 -1.23 -7.22 -18.90
C GLU A 86 -0.61 -6.03 -19.61
N ARG A 87 0.56 -6.27 -20.18
CA ARG A 87 1.25 -5.30 -21.01
C ARG A 87 0.80 -5.49 -22.46
N LYS A 88 0.10 -4.50 -23.00
CA LYS A 88 -0.32 -4.46 -24.41
C LYS A 88 0.88 -4.12 -25.31
N ASP A 89 1.62 -3.08 -24.93
CA ASP A 89 2.83 -2.59 -25.60
C ASP A 89 3.87 -2.13 -24.56
N LYS A 90 5.04 -1.63 -24.97
CA LYS A 90 6.10 -1.18 -24.05
C LYS A 90 5.60 -0.27 -22.91
N SER A 91 4.63 0.59 -23.17
CA SER A 91 4.07 1.55 -22.20
C SER A 91 2.56 1.43 -21.96
N ALA A 92 1.85 0.59 -22.71
CA ALA A 92 0.40 0.46 -22.61
C ALA A 92 0.03 -0.76 -21.75
N LEU A 93 -0.87 -0.56 -20.81
CA LEU A 93 -1.43 -1.61 -19.96
C LEU A 93 -2.89 -1.85 -20.33
N GLN A 94 -3.31 -3.11 -20.22
CA GLN A 94 -4.70 -3.53 -20.36
C GLN A 94 -5.09 -4.38 -19.14
N ALA A 95 -6.37 -4.39 -18.81
CA ALA A 95 -6.91 -5.20 -17.72
C ALA A 95 -8.09 -6.05 -18.19
N THR A 96 -8.14 -7.29 -17.74
CA THR A 96 -9.35 -8.11 -17.73
C THR A 96 -9.90 -8.13 -16.33
N LEU A 97 -11.15 -7.72 -16.16
CA LEU A 97 -11.80 -7.56 -14.86
C LEU A 97 -13.16 -8.27 -14.83
N ILE A 98 -13.21 -9.36 -14.07
CA ILE A 98 -14.44 -10.07 -13.72
C ILE A 98 -14.83 -9.61 -12.31
N GLY A 99 -15.82 -8.73 -12.27
CA GLY A 99 -16.42 -8.25 -11.04
C GLY A 99 -17.37 -9.29 -10.46
N VAL A 100 -17.42 -9.37 -9.13
CA VAL A 100 -18.36 -10.20 -8.39
C VAL A 100 -19.31 -9.31 -7.61
N GLY A 101 -20.53 -9.78 -7.44
CA GLY A 101 -21.59 -9.01 -6.83
C GLY A 101 -22.76 -9.88 -6.38
N GLU A 102 -23.88 -9.22 -6.17
CA GLU A 102 -25.16 -9.83 -5.79
C GLU A 102 -26.19 -9.55 -6.88
N LYS A 103 -27.14 -10.48 -7.09
CA LYS A 103 -28.21 -10.23 -8.04
C LYS A 103 -29.08 -9.06 -7.58
N ILE A 104 -29.58 -8.28 -8.54
CA ILE A 104 -30.47 -7.15 -8.24
C ILE A 104 -31.84 -7.68 -7.82
N SER A 105 -32.33 -8.73 -8.48
CA SER A 105 -33.59 -9.40 -8.17
C SER A 105 -33.58 -10.16 -6.83
N ASP A 106 -32.44 -10.75 -6.46
CA ASP A 106 -32.26 -11.54 -5.24
C ASP A 106 -30.86 -11.31 -4.65
N PRO A 107 -30.72 -10.37 -3.69
CA PRO A 107 -29.43 -10.06 -3.08
C PRO A 107 -28.75 -11.23 -2.35
N SER A 108 -29.47 -12.33 -2.09
CA SER A 108 -28.86 -13.53 -1.48
C SER A 108 -28.06 -14.37 -2.48
N GLN A 109 -28.23 -14.14 -3.78
CA GLN A 109 -27.53 -14.88 -4.84
C GLN A 109 -26.36 -14.08 -5.39
N ALA A 110 -25.21 -14.75 -5.52
CA ALA A 110 -24.04 -14.16 -6.16
C ALA A 110 -24.23 -14.04 -7.69
N CYS A 111 -23.65 -12.99 -8.25
CA CYS A 111 -23.53 -12.79 -9.70
C CYS A 111 -22.10 -12.38 -10.06
N GLY A 112 -21.75 -12.53 -11.34
CA GLY A 112 -20.47 -12.12 -11.89
C GLY A 112 -20.66 -11.44 -13.24
N VAL A 113 -19.91 -10.35 -13.47
CA VAL A 113 -19.95 -9.59 -14.72
C VAL A 113 -18.52 -9.36 -15.20
N ASP A 114 -18.27 -9.64 -16.47
CA ASP A 114 -17.06 -9.18 -17.14
C ASP A 114 -17.25 -7.72 -17.54
N LEU A 115 -16.51 -6.81 -16.91
CA LEU A 115 -16.62 -5.38 -17.13
C LEU A 115 -16.15 -4.97 -18.54
N GLY A 116 -15.36 -5.80 -19.21
CA GLY A 116 -14.90 -5.59 -20.58
C GLY A 116 -15.77 -6.26 -21.65
N GLY A 117 -16.79 -7.03 -21.25
CA GLY A 117 -17.64 -7.78 -22.18
C GLY A 117 -16.83 -8.73 -23.08
N GLY A 118 -15.87 -9.45 -22.51
CA GLY A 118 -14.99 -10.39 -23.22
C GLY A 118 -13.74 -9.76 -23.83
N ARG A 119 -13.52 -8.45 -23.69
CA ARG A 119 -12.35 -7.74 -24.22
C ARG A 119 -11.51 -7.12 -23.10
N PRO A 120 -10.17 -7.13 -23.21
CA PRO A 120 -9.32 -6.35 -22.31
C PRO A 120 -9.67 -4.85 -22.40
N LEU A 121 -9.70 -4.20 -21.25
CA LEU A 121 -9.94 -2.77 -21.10
C LEU A 121 -8.60 -2.04 -21.00
N ASP A 122 -8.43 -0.94 -21.72
CA ASP A 122 -7.20 -0.14 -21.65
C ASP A 122 -7.09 0.59 -20.29
N LEU A 123 -5.89 0.55 -19.70
CA LEU A 123 -5.57 1.26 -18.46
C LEU A 123 -4.82 2.55 -18.78
N THR A 124 -5.29 3.66 -18.23
CA THR A 124 -4.68 4.99 -18.43
C THR A 124 -3.88 5.41 -17.19
N PRO A 125 -2.60 5.81 -17.31
CA PRO A 125 -1.85 6.34 -16.18
C PRO A 125 -2.47 7.64 -15.65
N ALA A 126 -2.71 7.71 -14.35
CA ALA A 126 -3.33 8.85 -13.65
C ALA A 126 -2.41 9.46 -12.58
N GLY A 127 -1.09 9.35 -12.76
CA GLY A 127 -0.08 9.97 -11.90
C GLY A 127 0.28 9.17 -10.64
N ARG A 128 0.79 9.86 -9.62
CA ARG A 128 1.19 9.28 -8.32
C ARG A 128 0.76 10.14 -7.12
N PRO A 129 -0.55 10.42 -6.97
CA PRO A 129 -1.05 11.32 -5.93
C PRO A 129 -0.74 10.84 -4.50
N GLU A 130 -0.78 9.52 -4.26
CA GLU A 130 -0.43 8.87 -2.98
C GLU A 130 1.01 8.33 -2.97
N GLY A 131 1.86 8.77 -3.91
CA GLY A 131 3.22 8.26 -4.07
C GLY A 131 3.33 6.90 -4.78
N VAL A 132 2.22 6.19 -4.94
CA VAL A 132 2.10 4.95 -5.73
C VAL A 132 1.51 5.22 -7.11
N ILE A 133 1.75 4.32 -8.08
CA ILE A 133 1.19 4.44 -9.43
C ILE A 133 -0.32 4.34 -9.34
N ARG A 134 -1.02 5.35 -9.88
CA ARG A 134 -2.47 5.29 -10.09
C ARG A 134 -2.76 5.02 -11.56
N LEU A 135 -3.61 4.05 -11.81
CA LEU A 135 -4.17 3.76 -13.12
C LEU A 135 -5.67 4.04 -13.08
N SER A 136 -6.24 4.48 -14.19
CA SER A 136 -7.67 4.66 -14.38
C SER A 136 -8.17 3.66 -15.42
N LEU A 137 -9.27 3.00 -15.07
CA LEU A 137 -9.98 2.05 -15.89
C LEU A 137 -11.34 2.65 -16.22
N ASP A 138 -11.54 3.00 -17.48
CA ASP A 138 -12.82 3.51 -17.96
C ASP A 138 -13.66 2.34 -18.48
N ALA A 139 -14.38 1.69 -17.56
CA ALA A 139 -15.37 0.69 -17.92
C ALA A 139 -16.74 1.36 -18.09
N PRO A 140 -17.50 1.05 -19.15
CA PRO A 140 -18.87 1.55 -19.31
C PRO A 140 -19.67 1.24 -18.05
N SER A 141 -20.28 2.25 -17.42
CA SER A 141 -21.04 2.20 -16.16
C SER A 141 -20.25 1.95 -14.86
N CYS A 142 -18.92 1.81 -14.91
CA CYS A 142 -18.11 1.50 -13.72
C CYS A 142 -16.69 2.10 -13.80
N PRO A 143 -16.52 3.43 -13.70
CA PRO A 143 -15.18 4.03 -13.69
C PRO A 143 -14.44 3.67 -12.40
N LEU A 144 -13.24 3.11 -12.55
CA LEU A 144 -12.42 2.64 -11.43
C LEU A 144 -11.04 3.29 -11.44
N THR A 145 -10.51 3.54 -10.25
CA THR A 145 -9.11 3.94 -10.03
C THR A 145 -8.38 2.82 -9.29
N LEU A 146 -7.18 2.53 -9.74
CA LEU A 146 -6.35 1.41 -9.30
C LEU A 146 -5.05 1.99 -8.75
N ASP A 147 -4.84 1.92 -7.44
CA ASP A 147 -3.54 2.23 -6.83
C ASP A 147 -2.71 0.95 -6.78
N VAL A 148 -1.60 0.91 -7.51
CA VAL A 148 -0.71 -0.26 -7.60
C VAL A 148 0.17 -0.36 -6.36
N LEU A 149 0.11 -1.51 -5.69
CA LEU A 149 0.89 -1.87 -4.50
C LEU A 149 1.79 -3.07 -4.81
N ASP A 150 2.62 -3.49 -3.87
CA ASP A 150 3.51 -4.64 -4.07
C ASP A 150 2.72 -5.96 -4.15
N GLY A 151 2.45 -6.42 -5.38
CA GLY A 151 1.70 -7.64 -5.64
C GLY A 151 0.20 -7.53 -5.36
N ALA A 152 -0.34 -6.32 -5.22
CA ALA A 152 -1.76 -6.07 -5.05
C ALA A 152 -2.16 -4.75 -5.71
N VAL A 153 -3.46 -4.53 -5.87
CA VAL A 153 -4.02 -3.27 -6.34
C VAL A 153 -5.17 -2.87 -5.42
N LEU A 154 -5.14 -1.65 -4.90
CA LEU A 154 -6.30 -1.09 -4.22
C LEU A 154 -7.22 -0.43 -5.25
N VAL A 155 -8.40 -1.02 -5.43
CA VAL A 155 -9.41 -0.50 -6.37
C VAL A 155 -10.40 0.39 -5.62
N ARG A 156 -10.65 1.58 -6.17
CA ARG A 156 -11.67 2.51 -5.70
C ARG A 156 -12.53 2.95 -6.87
N GLY A 157 -13.85 2.87 -6.71
CA GLY A 157 -14.81 3.44 -7.65
C GLY A 157 -15.31 4.81 -7.19
N ALA A 158 -15.89 5.57 -8.13
CA ALA A 158 -16.52 6.86 -7.84
C ALA A 158 -17.86 6.76 -7.07
N GLY A 159 -18.35 5.55 -6.78
CA GLY A 159 -19.66 5.31 -6.16
C GLY A 159 -19.78 4.00 -5.37
N ALA A 160 -20.99 3.73 -4.86
CA ALA A 160 -21.28 2.65 -3.89
C ALA A 160 -21.29 1.23 -4.48
N ALA A 161 -21.67 1.07 -5.76
CA ALA A 161 -21.61 -0.19 -6.51
C ALA A 161 -21.89 0.09 -8.00
N CYS A 162 -21.46 -0.82 -8.89
CA CYS A 162 -21.73 -0.77 -10.32
C CYS A 162 -22.93 -1.67 -10.64
N THR A 163 -23.94 -1.13 -11.33
CA THR A 163 -25.22 -1.82 -11.57
C THR A 163 -25.37 -2.19 -13.04
N PHE A 164 -25.48 -3.49 -13.32
CA PHE A 164 -25.64 -4.07 -14.65
C PHE A 164 -27.04 -4.67 -14.75
N LYS A 165 -28.00 -3.90 -15.27
CA LYS A 165 -29.42 -4.32 -15.36
C LYS A 165 -29.61 -5.54 -16.24
N ASP A 166 -28.93 -5.58 -17.39
CA ASP A 166 -29.07 -6.68 -18.35
C ASP A 166 -28.51 -8.01 -17.80
N ALA A 167 -27.55 -7.92 -16.88
CA ALA A 167 -26.98 -9.07 -16.18
C ALA A 167 -27.63 -9.36 -14.83
N ASP A 168 -28.68 -8.60 -14.46
CA ASP A 168 -29.32 -8.64 -13.13
C ASP A 168 -28.29 -8.63 -11.99
N CYS A 169 -27.27 -7.77 -12.08
CA CYS A 169 -26.11 -7.86 -11.21
C CYS A 169 -25.65 -6.50 -10.65
N ARG A 170 -25.44 -6.43 -9.34
CA ARG A 170 -24.83 -5.29 -8.64
C ARG A 170 -23.42 -5.68 -8.16
N VAL A 171 -22.40 -5.17 -8.83
CA VAL A 171 -20.98 -5.47 -8.59
C VAL A 171 -20.36 -4.44 -7.67
N GLU A 172 -19.65 -4.91 -6.64
CA GLU A 172 -18.78 -4.07 -5.81
C GLU A 172 -17.31 -4.39 -6.10
N ALA A 173 -16.68 -3.60 -6.98
CA ALA A 173 -15.28 -3.79 -7.35
C ALA A 173 -14.29 -3.14 -6.35
N ARG A 174 -14.80 -2.39 -5.37
CA ARG A 174 -13.98 -1.67 -4.38
C ARG A 174 -13.36 -2.67 -3.41
N GLY A 175 -12.09 -2.48 -3.12
CA GLY A 175 -11.35 -3.30 -2.16
C GLY A 175 -9.94 -3.58 -2.61
N LEU A 176 -9.26 -4.44 -1.86
CA LEU A 176 -7.90 -4.86 -2.20
C LEU A 176 -7.95 -6.09 -3.11
N TRP A 177 -7.43 -5.95 -4.32
CA TRP A 177 -7.24 -7.05 -5.25
C TRP A 177 -5.84 -7.61 -5.07
N GLY A 178 -5.75 -8.86 -4.62
CA GLY A 178 -4.49 -9.46 -4.22
C GLY A 178 -4.45 -10.96 -4.48
N PRO A 179 -3.30 -11.60 -4.20
CA PRO A 179 -3.14 -13.05 -4.29
C PRO A 179 -4.05 -13.79 -3.31
N ALA A 180 -4.48 -14.99 -3.69
CA ALA A 180 -5.20 -15.87 -2.79
C ALA A 180 -4.30 -16.31 -1.61
N PRO A 181 -4.82 -16.40 -0.37
CA PRO A 181 -4.00 -16.74 0.80
C PRO A 181 -3.25 -18.07 0.70
N ALA A 182 -3.78 -19.02 -0.07
CA ALA A 182 -3.15 -20.31 -0.32
C ALA A 182 -1.82 -20.21 -1.09
N THR A 183 -1.54 -19.06 -1.73
CA THR A 183 -0.30 -18.82 -2.49
C THR A 183 0.84 -18.27 -1.63
N PHE A 184 0.61 -17.96 -0.35
CA PHE A 184 1.63 -17.40 0.51
C PHE A 184 2.63 -18.45 1.00
N GLU A 185 3.91 -18.24 0.70
CA GLU A 185 5.04 -19.05 1.18
C GLU A 185 5.43 -18.67 2.64
N GLY A 186 4.45 -18.56 3.52
CA GLY A 186 4.60 -18.17 4.93
C GLY A 186 4.31 -16.68 5.21
N GLN A 187 4.27 -16.32 6.50
CA GLN A 187 3.76 -15.02 6.98
C GLN A 187 4.85 -14.03 7.43
N LYS A 188 6.06 -14.53 7.70
CA LYS A 188 7.15 -13.73 8.29
C LYS A 188 7.52 -12.50 7.47
N TRP A 189 7.46 -12.60 6.14
CA TRP A 189 7.75 -11.47 5.27
C TRP A 189 6.64 -10.40 5.36
N ILE A 190 5.37 -10.81 5.47
CA ILE A 190 4.22 -9.90 5.64
C ILE A 190 4.36 -9.11 6.95
N GLU A 191 4.74 -9.78 8.04
CA GLU A 191 4.99 -9.14 9.33
C GLU A 191 6.16 -8.15 9.29
N SER A 192 7.23 -8.51 8.57
CA SER A 192 8.39 -7.65 8.37
C SER A 192 8.02 -6.41 7.56
N ASP A 193 7.28 -6.59 6.47
CA ASP A 193 6.77 -5.52 5.61
C ASP A 193 5.89 -4.57 6.42
N ARG A 194 4.92 -5.11 7.18
CA ARG A 194 4.04 -4.34 8.07
C ARG A 194 4.85 -3.52 9.08
N SER A 195 5.83 -4.14 9.75
CA SER A 195 6.66 -3.46 10.75
C SER A 195 7.45 -2.29 10.14
N ARG A 196 7.95 -2.44 8.92
CA ARG A 196 8.63 -1.36 8.19
C ARG A 196 7.66 -0.25 7.77
N ALA A 197 6.48 -0.63 7.29
CA ALA A 197 5.43 0.30 6.90
C ALA A 197 4.94 1.13 8.10
N ASP A 198 4.65 0.49 9.24
CA ASP A 198 4.24 1.15 10.48
C ASP A 198 5.29 2.15 10.98
N LYS A 199 6.58 1.77 10.91
CA LYS A 199 7.67 2.69 11.24
C LYS A 199 7.68 3.89 10.30
N ALA A 200 7.53 3.67 9.00
CA ALA A 200 7.51 4.74 8.02
C ALA A 200 6.30 5.67 8.20
N VAL A 201 5.10 5.14 8.51
CA VAL A 201 3.92 5.96 8.84
C VAL A 201 4.23 6.87 10.02
N ARG A 202 4.76 6.33 11.13
CA ARG A 202 5.06 7.13 12.33
C ARG A 202 6.08 8.24 12.06
N GLU A 203 7.18 7.91 11.38
CA GLU A 203 8.25 8.88 11.12
C GLU A 203 7.83 9.94 10.08
N ASN A 204 7.11 9.55 9.03
CA ASN A 204 6.58 10.51 8.05
C ASN A 204 5.49 11.39 8.65
N PHE A 205 4.63 10.85 9.51
CA PHE A 205 3.61 11.64 10.21
C PHE A 205 4.26 12.70 11.11
N LYS A 206 5.26 12.33 11.92
CA LYS A 206 6.01 13.30 12.75
C LYS A 206 6.61 14.40 11.87
N ALA A 207 7.32 14.03 10.80
CA ALA A 207 7.91 14.99 9.88
C ALA A 207 6.85 15.90 9.23
N LEU A 208 5.68 15.34 8.90
CA LEU A 208 4.60 16.09 8.27
C LEU A 208 4.02 17.14 9.23
N ILE A 209 3.78 16.78 10.49
CA ILE A 209 3.35 17.72 11.53
C ILE A 209 4.38 18.83 11.73
N HIS A 210 5.68 18.51 11.74
CA HIS A 210 6.75 19.51 11.89
C HIS A 210 6.86 20.49 10.72
N ARG A 211 6.53 20.06 9.50
CA ARG A 211 6.64 20.89 8.28
C ARG A 211 5.35 21.63 7.92
N THR A 212 4.22 21.10 8.36
CA THR A 212 2.91 21.69 8.09
C THR A 212 2.79 23.00 8.85
N GLN A 213 2.51 24.08 8.11
CA GLN A 213 2.17 25.37 8.69
C GLN A 213 0.65 25.46 8.84
N GLY A 214 0.20 26.13 9.89
CA GLY A 214 -1.22 26.36 10.13
C GLY A 214 -1.89 25.34 11.05
N LYS A 215 -2.66 25.86 12.01
CA LYS A 215 -3.28 25.07 13.06
C LYS A 215 -4.38 24.15 12.53
N GLN A 216 -5.08 24.54 11.47
CA GLN A 216 -6.18 23.74 10.92
C GLN A 216 -5.65 22.56 10.11
N GLU A 217 -4.58 22.77 9.36
CA GLU A 217 -3.89 21.76 8.57
C GLU A 217 -3.27 20.71 9.48
N ILE A 218 -2.62 21.13 10.58
CA ILE A 218 -2.11 20.23 11.62
C ILE A 218 -3.24 19.39 12.22
N LYS A 219 -4.39 20.00 12.53
CA LYS A 219 -5.57 19.27 13.05
C LYS A 219 -6.11 18.27 12.05
N ALA A 220 -6.19 18.63 10.76
CA ALA A 220 -6.65 17.73 9.71
C ALA A 220 -5.71 16.52 9.57
N VAL A 221 -4.40 16.74 9.55
CA VAL A 221 -3.39 15.67 9.50
C VAL A 221 -3.50 14.75 10.72
N ALA A 222 -3.68 15.31 11.92
CA ALA A 222 -3.87 14.53 13.14
C ALA A 222 -5.18 13.72 13.12
N ALA A 223 -6.27 14.29 12.60
CA ALA A 223 -7.56 13.61 12.48
C ALA A 223 -7.49 12.42 11.50
N GLU A 224 -6.85 12.60 10.33
CA GLU A 224 -6.62 11.48 9.39
C GLU A 224 -5.82 10.36 10.06
N GLN A 225 -4.77 10.71 10.82
CA GLN A 225 -3.94 9.71 11.49
C GLN A 225 -4.71 8.97 12.59
N ALA A 226 -5.64 9.63 13.28
CA ALA A 226 -6.52 8.99 14.25
C ALA A 226 -7.53 8.03 13.60
N GLY A 227 -8.04 8.38 12.40
CA GLY A 227 -8.98 7.53 11.64
C GLY A 227 -8.33 6.34 10.94
N PHE A 228 -7.03 6.42 10.66
CA PHE A 228 -6.30 5.45 9.83
C PHE A 228 -6.49 3.98 10.26
N THR A 229 -6.46 3.69 11.57
CA THR A 229 -6.62 2.31 12.06
C THR A 229 -8.02 1.76 11.75
N SER A 230 -9.06 2.56 11.94
CA SER A 230 -10.45 2.19 11.67
C SER A 230 -10.72 2.04 10.18
N GLU A 231 -10.13 2.92 9.36
CA GLU A 231 -10.20 2.82 7.90
C GLU A 231 -9.53 1.54 7.40
N ARG A 232 -8.33 1.23 7.90
CA ARG A 232 -7.60 0.01 7.55
C ARG A 232 -8.42 -1.23 7.89
N GLU A 233 -9.01 -1.28 9.08
CA GLU A 233 -9.87 -2.40 9.47
C GLU A 233 -11.09 -2.53 8.57
N THR A 234 -11.78 -1.41 8.29
CA THR A 234 -12.95 -1.40 7.41
C THR A 234 -12.64 -1.91 6.00
N VAL A 235 -11.47 -1.55 5.46
CA VAL A 235 -11.03 -1.98 4.12
C VAL A 235 -10.58 -3.43 4.12
N CYS A 236 -9.92 -3.89 5.19
CA CYS A 236 -9.20 -5.17 5.18
C CYS A 236 -9.95 -6.33 5.84
N ARG A 237 -10.99 -6.07 6.64
CA ARG A 237 -11.73 -7.12 7.36
C ARG A 237 -12.23 -8.26 6.48
N ASP A 238 -12.56 -7.96 5.22
CA ASP A 238 -13.15 -8.91 4.28
C ASP A 238 -12.07 -9.65 3.46
N TYR A 239 -10.78 -9.33 3.63
CA TYR A 239 -9.70 -10.05 2.97
C TYR A 239 -9.61 -11.47 3.53
N ALA A 240 -9.61 -12.45 2.63
CA ALA A 240 -9.61 -13.85 2.98
C ALA A 240 -8.42 -14.15 3.90
N ARG A 241 -8.68 -14.76 5.06
CA ARG A 241 -7.66 -15.13 6.06
C ARG A 241 -6.87 -13.95 6.65
N GLU A 242 -7.39 -12.72 6.59
CA GLU A 242 -6.68 -11.53 7.08
C GLU A 242 -6.23 -11.64 8.54
N ALA A 243 -7.10 -12.11 9.43
CA ALA A 243 -6.76 -12.30 10.84
C ALA A 243 -5.57 -13.24 11.06
N ALA A 244 -5.28 -14.14 10.11
CA ALA A 244 -4.18 -15.08 10.21
C ALA A 244 -2.86 -14.53 9.65
N HIS A 245 -2.88 -13.70 8.60
CA HIS A 245 -1.64 -13.28 7.92
C HIS A 245 -1.44 -11.76 7.83
N GLY A 246 -2.48 -10.94 7.95
CA GLY A 246 -2.38 -9.47 7.94
C GLY A 246 -1.93 -8.88 6.59
N TYR A 247 -2.32 -9.48 5.46
CA TYR A 247 -1.76 -9.11 4.16
C TYR A 247 -2.33 -7.78 3.69
N CYS A 248 -3.65 -7.63 3.76
CA CYS A 248 -4.30 -6.39 3.38
C CYS A 248 -3.85 -5.25 4.29
N ALA A 249 -3.82 -5.47 5.60
CA ALA A 249 -3.38 -4.47 6.57
C ALA A 249 -1.94 -4.03 6.30
N SER A 250 -1.05 -4.95 5.92
CA SER A 250 0.32 -4.64 5.51
C SER A 250 0.33 -3.72 4.29
N ARG A 251 -0.31 -4.12 3.17
CA ARG A 251 -0.34 -3.35 1.93
C ARG A 251 -1.02 -1.98 2.07
N TYR A 252 -2.11 -1.91 2.85
CA TYR A 252 -2.79 -0.65 3.13
C TYR A 252 -1.92 0.30 3.98
N THR A 253 -1.11 -0.23 4.89
CA THR A 253 -0.17 0.56 5.67
C THR A 253 1.00 1.07 4.82
N GLU A 254 1.49 0.26 3.87
CA GLU A 254 2.48 0.70 2.89
C GLU A 254 1.96 1.86 2.04
N LEU A 255 0.70 1.78 1.59
CA LEU A 255 0.02 2.87 0.88
C LEU A 255 -0.03 4.15 1.72
N ARG A 256 -0.41 4.06 3.00
CA ARG A 256 -0.43 5.23 3.90
C ARG A 256 0.95 5.85 4.07
N ALA A 257 1.98 5.01 4.24
CA ALA A 257 3.35 5.48 4.36
C ALA A 257 3.83 6.21 3.09
N ALA A 258 3.50 5.67 1.91
CA ALA A 258 3.79 6.28 0.62
C ALA A 258 3.05 7.62 0.44
N GLY A 259 1.77 7.69 0.82
CA GLY A 259 0.98 8.93 0.76
C GLY A 259 1.54 10.04 1.64
N LEU A 260 1.96 9.71 2.87
CA LEU A 260 2.63 10.67 3.76
C LEU A 260 3.98 11.14 3.19
N ALA A 261 4.77 10.24 2.61
CA ALA A 261 6.03 10.60 1.96
C ALA A 261 5.80 11.51 0.74
N ALA A 262 4.77 11.23 -0.06
CA ALA A 262 4.39 12.05 -1.21
C ALA A 262 3.97 13.46 -0.78
N ARG A 263 3.18 13.58 0.30
CA ARG A 263 2.82 14.87 0.89
C ARG A 263 4.03 15.67 1.36
N LEU A 264 4.98 15.02 2.04
CA LEU A 264 6.24 15.66 2.46
C LEU A 264 7.05 16.18 1.27
N ASN A 265 7.13 15.40 0.19
CA ASN A 265 7.82 15.83 -1.02
C ASN A 265 7.13 17.04 -1.68
N ARG A 266 5.79 17.09 -1.69
CA ARG A 266 5.06 18.27 -2.19
C ARG A 266 5.33 19.52 -1.35
N LEU A 267 5.39 19.39 -0.03
CA LEU A 267 5.78 20.51 0.85
C LEU A 267 7.23 20.98 0.60
N ASP A 268 8.11 20.07 0.23
CA ASP A 268 9.50 20.37 -0.15
C ASP A 268 9.62 20.94 -1.59
N GLY A 269 8.51 21.14 -2.32
CA GLY A 269 8.51 21.61 -3.71
C GLY A 269 9.09 20.60 -4.71
N LYS A 270 9.19 19.31 -4.34
CA LYS A 270 9.72 18.27 -5.22
C LYS A 270 8.65 17.79 -6.21
N PRO A 271 9.03 17.45 -7.45
CA PRO A 271 8.07 17.02 -8.46
C PRO A 271 7.36 15.71 -8.06
N GLU A 272 6.12 15.57 -8.53
CA GLU A 272 5.34 14.34 -8.35
C GLU A 272 6.06 13.16 -9.03
N GLY A 273 6.25 12.07 -8.30
CA GLY A 273 7.03 10.94 -8.80
C GLY A 273 8.55 11.16 -8.81
N ALA A 274 9.07 12.20 -8.13
CA ALA A 274 10.47 12.22 -7.69
C ALA A 274 10.70 10.91 -6.93
N VAL A 275 11.29 9.94 -7.64
CA VAL A 275 11.52 8.60 -7.14
C VAL A 275 12.33 8.82 -5.88
N VAL A 276 11.70 8.56 -4.74
CA VAL A 276 12.43 8.50 -3.50
C VAL A 276 13.16 7.16 -3.59
N ALA A 277 14.22 7.12 -4.40
CA ALA A 277 15.10 5.99 -4.46
C ALA A 277 15.50 5.75 -3.01
N ALA A 278 15.17 4.56 -2.48
CA ALA A 278 15.62 4.15 -1.17
C ALA A 278 17.08 4.56 -1.06
N ALA A 279 17.38 5.48 -0.14
CA ALA A 279 18.71 6.02 0.00
C ALA A 279 19.66 4.82 0.11
N LYS A 280 20.44 4.55 -0.94
CA LYS A 280 21.47 3.50 -0.87
C LYS A 280 22.28 3.85 0.37
N PRO A 281 22.47 2.93 1.34
CA PRO A 281 23.32 3.21 2.47
C PRO A 281 24.66 3.67 1.90
N ARG A 282 25.05 4.93 2.20
CA ARG A 282 26.35 5.45 1.80
C ARG A 282 27.37 4.52 2.43
N LYS A 283 27.99 3.66 1.62
CA LYS A 283 29.18 2.93 2.02
C LYS A 283 30.17 3.98 2.55
N PRO A 284 30.73 3.82 3.76
CA PRO A 284 31.77 4.70 4.24
C PRO A 284 32.86 4.77 3.18
N LYS A 285 33.17 5.99 2.70
CA LYS A 285 34.28 6.21 1.77
C LYS A 285 35.56 5.81 2.53
N PRO A 286 36.37 4.86 2.04
CA PRO A 286 37.68 4.62 2.63
C PRO A 286 38.48 5.92 2.58
N LYS A 287 39.17 6.25 3.67
CA LYS A 287 40.17 7.33 3.69
C LYS A 287 41.24 7.00 2.63
N PRO A 288 41.68 7.96 1.81
CA PRO A 288 42.83 7.75 0.93
C PRO A 288 44.08 7.77 1.82
N ASP A 289 44.70 6.61 1.99
CA ASP A 289 46.09 6.55 2.46
C ASP A 289 47.03 6.82 1.28
N ALA A 290 48.09 7.55 1.61
CA ALA A 290 49.05 8.12 0.71
C ALA A 290 49.88 7.07 -0.05
N ALA A 291 50.40 7.53 -1.18
CA ALA A 291 51.20 6.84 -2.17
C ALA A 291 52.32 5.94 -1.61
N THR A 292 52.56 4.83 -2.32
CA THR A 292 53.93 4.38 -2.63
C THR A 292 53.92 3.80 -4.04
N THR A 293 54.69 4.45 -4.90
CA THR A 293 55.06 4.04 -6.25
C THR A 293 56.20 3.02 -6.21
N VAL A 294 56.29 2.25 -7.31
CA VAL A 294 57.49 1.81 -8.05
C VAL A 294 57.45 0.30 -8.34
N GLY A 295 57.49 -0.03 -9.64
CA GLY A 295 57.76 -1.38 -10.12
C GLY A 295 57.20 -1.69 -11.51
N GLU A 296 57.76 -1.03 -12.53
CA GLU A 296 57.62 -1.33 -13.97
C GLU A 296 58.12 -2.77 -14.28
N VAL A 297 57.55 -3.52 -15.22
CA VAL A 297 58.05 -3.75 -16.61
C VAL A 297 57.08 -4.73 -17.34
N PRO A 298 56.98 -4.68 -18.69
CA PRO A 298 55.79 -5.04 -19.47
C PRO A 298 55.87 -6.42 -20.14
N THR A 299 54.75 -7.00 -20.59
CA THR A 299 54.72 -8.07 -21.61
C THR A 299 53.33 -8.20 -22.28
N SER A 300 53.36 -8.01 -23.61
CA SER A 300 52.52 -8.55 -24.71
C SER A 300 50.97 -8.52 -24.67
N ALA A 301 50.39 -7.89 -25.70
CA ALA A 301 49.07 -8.14 -26.28
C ALA A 301 49.09 -9.40 -27.20
N PRO A 302 48.00 -9.73 -27.94
CA PRO A 302 46.59 -9.93 -27.58
C PRO A 302 46.13 -11.37 -27.92
N ALA A 303 45.10 -11.90 -27.26
CA ALA A 303 44.50 -13.19 -27.66
C ALA A 303 42.97 -13.12 -27.72
N LEU A 304 42.50 -13.03 -28.97
CA LEU A 304 41.33 -13.68 -29.57
C LEU A 304 40.08 -13.97 -28.71
N ALA A 305 38.98 -13.32 -29.10
CA ALA A 305 37.62 -13.68 -28.73
C ALA A 305 37.20 -15.03 -29.32
N PRO A 306 36.53 -15.91 -28.56
CA PRO A 306 35.80 -17.04 -29.12
C PRO A 306 34.39 -16.62 -29.58
N ALA A 307 34.04 -17.05 -30.79
CA ALA A 307 32.75 -16.88 -31.43
C ALA A 307 31.61 -17.59 -30.65
N PRO A 308 30.36 -17.06 -30.72
CA PRO A 308 29.20 -17.73 -30.15
C PRO A 308 28.80 -18.97 -30.99
N PRO A 309 28.34 -20.06 -30.34
CA PRO A 309 27.88 -21.27 -31.03
C PRO A 309 26.55 -21.04 -31.78
N PRO A 310 26.27 -21.87 -32.81
CA PRO A 310 25.10 -21.76 -33.67
C PRO A 310 23.79 -22.04 -32.91
N GLN A 311 22.78 -21.24 -33.25
CA GLN A 311 21.40 -21.36 -32.75
C GLN A 311 20.78 -22.68 -33.21
N ALA A 312 20.44 -23.54 -32.25
CA ALA A 312 19.65 -24.74 -32.49
C ALA A 312 18.15 -24.38 -32.63
N ALA A 313 17.52 -25.03 -33.60
CA ALA A 313 16.14 -24.82 -34.03
C ALA A 313 15.09 -25.06 -32.93
N ALA A 314 14.04 -24.24 -32.97
CA ALA A 314 12.86 -24.37 -32.14
C ALA A 314 12.06 -25.65 -32.46
N PRO A 315 11.63 -26.45 -31.46
CA PRO A 315 10.61 -27.46 -31.68
C PRO A 315 9.20 -26.84 -31.71
N ALA A 316 8.38 -27.42 -32.59
CA ALA A 316 7.02 -27.02 -32.90
C ALA A 316 6.10 -26.90 -31.68
N ARG A 317 5.30 -25.84 -31.67
CA ARG A 317 4.21 -25.62 -30.71
C ARG A 317 3.15 -26.72 -30.89
N LYS A 318 2.91 -27.51 -29.85
CA LYS A 318 1.67 -28.29 -29.73
C LYS A 318 0.53 -27.33 -29.39
N SER A 319 -0.57 -27.48 -30.12
CA SER A 319 -1.80 -26.71 -29.99
C SER A 319 -2.44 -26.93 -28.61
N LEU A 320 -2.97 -25.86 -28.02
CA LEU A 320 -3.64 -25.84 -26.72
C LEU A 320 -5.04 -26.49 -26.74
N PHE A 321 -5.46 -27.08 -27.87
CA PHE A 321 -6.79 -27.66 -28.07
C PHE A 321 -6.91 -29.17 -27.76
N ASP A 322 -5.81 -29.85 -27.41
CA ASP A 322 -5.83 -31.30 -27.12
C ASP A 322 -6.01 -31.66 -25.62
N ILE A 323 -6.32 -30.70 -24.74
CA ILE A 323 -6.41 -30.93 -23.27
C ILE A 323 -7.86 -31.04 -22.75
N PHE A 324 -8.88 -30.79 -23.57
CA PHE A 324 -10.30 -30.87 -23.16
C PHE A 324 -11.07 -32.01 -23.84
N ARG A 325 -10.49 -33.22 -23.88
CA ARG A 325 -11.23 -34.44 -24.21
C ARG A 325 -10.95 -35.55 -23.21
#